data_AF-A0A356IMC1-F1
#
_entry.id   AF-A0A356IMC1-F1
#
_cell.length_a   1.000
_cell.length_b   1.000
_cell.length_c   1.000
_cell.angle_alpha   90.00
_cell.angle_beta   90.00
_cell.angle_gamma   90.00
#
_symmetry.space_group_name_H-M   'P 1'
#
loop_
_entity.id
_entity.type
_entity.pdbx_description
1 polymer ?
#
loop_
_entity_poly.entity_id
_entity_poly.type
_entity_poly.pdbx_seq_one_letter_code
_entity_poly.pdbx_strand_id
1 'polypeptide(L)'
;MMAAVAEQPVVSATDRFTFTLFLALVLHLILLFGVHIGLPDQLPAATSLEVILAQHHSDEEPEEADFLAQSNQVGSGTEAEKLKPTTDQVASFDDAVIRDVKPLPQEASQKPVQP
;
A
#
# COMPACT_ATOMS: atom_id res chain seq x y z
N MET A 1 -7.64 50.62 69.21
CA MET A 1 -6.93 49.32 69.14
C MET A 1 -6.71 49.01 67.66
N MET A 2 -5.48 48.69 67.29
CA MET A 2 -4.88 48.78 65.93
C MET A 2 -5.54 47.86 64.89
N ALA A 3 -5.73 48.36 63.67
CA ALA A 3 -6.12 47.56 62.51
C ALA A 3 -4.89 46.85 61.93
N ALA A 4 -5.01 45.53 61.69
CA ALA A 4 -3.97 44.75 61.03
C ALA A 4 -3.95 45.07 59.53
N VAL A 5 -2.82 45.57 59.04
CA VAL A 5 -2.54 45.72 57.61
C VAL A 5 -2.15 44.34 57.08
N ALA A 6 -2.88 43.84 56.08
CA ALA A 6 -2.49 42.63 55.37
C ALA A 6 -1.27 42.94 54.48
N GLU A 7 -0.15 42.24 54.69
CA GLU A 7 0.99 42.28 53.77
C GLU A 7 0.61 41.62 52.45
N GLN A 8 0.82 42.35 51.35
CA GLN A 8 0.63 41.82 50.00
C GLN A 8 1.81 40.87 49.68
N PRO A 9 1.55 39.65 49.16
CA PRO A 9 2.61 38.72 48.84
C PRO A 9 3.47 39.29 47.71
N VAL A 10 4.77 39.45 47.96
CA VAL A 10 5.74 39.92 46.97
C VAL A 10 6.13 38.73 46.10
N VAL A 11 5.65 38.71 44.85
CA VAL A 11 6.01 37.69 43.87
C VAL A 11 7.40 38.01 43.29
N SER A 12 8.36 37.13 43.49
CA SER A 12 9.71 37.32 42.98
C SER A 12 9.84 36.96 41.50
N ALA A 13 10.94 37.39 40.87
CA ALA A 13 11.26 36.98 39.49
C ALA A 13 11.44 35.45 39.38
N THR A 14 12.01 34.82 40.41
CA THR A 14 12.19 33.36 40.47
C THR A 14 10.85 32.62 40.53
N ASP A 15 9.87 33.14 41.26
CA ASP A 15 8.54 32.53 41.35
C ASP A 15 7.84 32.52 39.98
N ARG A 16 7.94 33.65 39.25
CA ARG A 16 7.37 33.76 37.89
C ARG A 16 8.06 32.81 36.93
N PHE A 17 9.39 32.73 36.99
CA PHE A 17 10.18 31.86 36.11
C PHE A 17 9.92 30.38 36.36
N THR A 18 9.93 29.95 37.62
CA THR A 18 9.71 28.54 37.98
C THR A 18 8.28 28.10 37.66
N PHE A 19 7.29 28.96 37.91
CA PHE A 19 5.90 28.69 37.56
C PHE A 19 5.68 28.59 36.05
N THR A 20 6.23 29.52 35.25
CA THR A 20 6.07 29.47 33.80
C THR A 20 6.79 28.28 33.19
N LEU A 21 7.98 27.91 33.71
CA LEU A 21 8.70 26.73 33.29
C LEU A 21 7.91 25.45 33.60
N PHE A 22 7.37 25.35 34.82
CA PHE A 22 6.51 24.22 35.20
C PHE A 22 5.28 24.10 34.31
N LEU A 23 4.55 25.21 34.11
CA LEU A 23 3.38 25.25 33.24
C LEU A 23 3.73 24.86 31.80
N ALA A 24 4.85 25.37 31.27
CA ALA A 24 5.32 25.01 29.94
C ALA A 24 5.57 23.50 29.83
N LEU A 25 6.27 22.89 30.80
CA LEU A 25 6.51 21.45 30.81
C LEU A 25 5.20 20.66 30.84
N VAL A 26 4.25 21.02 31.70
CA VAL A 26 2.94 20.36 31.77
C VAL A 26 2.21 20.43 30.42
N LEU A 27 2.19 21.59 29.77
CA LEU A 27 1.58 21.76 28.45
C LEU A 27 2.26 20.87 27.39
N HIS A 28 3.59 20.77 27.40
CA HIS A 28 4.30 19.88 26.48
C HIS A 28 3.96 18.42 26.74
N LEU A 29 3.91 17.97 27.99
CA LEU A 29 3.55 16.59 28.31
C LEU A 29 2.12 16.28 27.85
N ILE A 30 1.18 17.21 28.03
CA ILE A 30 -0.19 17.04 27.50
C ILE A 30 -0.18 16.91 25.98
N LEU A 31 0.60 17.71 25.25
CA LEU A 31 0.67 17.61 23.79
C LEU A 31 1.34 16.30 23.33
N LEU A 32 2.44 15.90 23.98
CA LEU A 32 3.18 14.70 23.64
C LEU A 32 2.40 13.42 23.93
N PHE A 33 1.66 13.37 25.02
CA PHE A 33 0.91 12.17 25.43
C PHE A 33 -0.58 12.21 25.08
N GLY A 34 -1.14 13.39 24.83
CA GLY A 34 -2.55 13.57 24.50
C GLY A 34 -2.87 13.47 23.01
N VAL A 35 -1.88 13.63 22.13
CA VAL A 35 -2.04 13.42 20.70
C VAL A 35 -1.68 11.98 20.36
N HIS A 36 -2.69 11.17 20.04
CA HIS A 36 -2.51 9.82 19.53
C HIS A 36 -2.66 9.82 18.00
N ILE A 37 -1.68 9.25 17.30
CA ILE A 37 -1.78 8.95 15.87
C ILE A 37 -2.13 7.46 15.77
N GLY A 38 -3.40 7.18 15.47
CA GLY A 38 -3.84 5.82 15.16
C GLY A 38 -3.32 5.40 13.79
N LEU A 39 -2.87 4.15 13.67
CA LEU A 39 -2.70 3.55 12.35
C LEU A 39 -4.09 3.23 11.78
N PRO A 40 -4.31 3.39 10.46
CA PRO A 40 -5.51 2.87 9.84
C PRO A 40 -5.61 1.37 10.10
N ASP A 41 -6.84 0.87 10.27
CA ASP A 41 -7.07 -0.57 10.35
C ASP A 41 -6.39 -1.26 9.19
N GLN A 42 -5.72 -2.38 9.48
CA GLN A 42 -5.06 -3.19 8.46
C GLN A 42 -6.14 -3.66 7.48
N LEU A 43 -6.20 -3.06 6.30
CA LEU A 43 -7.01 -3.63 5.23
C LEU A 43 -6.50 -5.06 5.00
N PRO A 44 -7.39 -6.05 4.82
CA PRO A 44 -6.96 -7.38 4.47
C PRO A 44 -6.00 -7.29 3.29
N ALA A 45 -4.84 -7.94 3.41
CA ALA A 45 -3.83 -7.95 2.37
C ALA A 45 -4.50 -8.28 1.03
N ALA A 46 -4.28 -7.44 0.02
CA ALA A 46 -4.80 -7.69 -1.31
C ALA A 46 -4.30 -9.08 -1.75
N THR A 47 -5.24 -9.98 -2.07
CA THR A 47 -4.90 -11.30 -2.60
C THR A 47 -4.06 -11.10 -3.86
N SER A 48 -2.91 -11.78 -3.94
CA SER A 48 -2.09 -11.77 -5.15
C SER A 48 -2.88 -12.38 -6.31
N LEU A 49 -3.09 -11.61 -7.37
CA LEU A 49 -3.74 -12.09 -8.59
C LEU A 49 -2.67 -12.73 -9.49
N GLU A 50 -2.83 -14.02 -9.80
CA GLU A 50 -2.03 -14.67 -10.84
C GLU A 50 -2.69 -14.44 -12.19
N VAL A 51 -1.99 -13.73 -13.09
CA VAL A 51 -2.41 -13.52 -14.48
C VAL A 51 -1.42 -14.25 -15.37
N ILE A 52 -1.90 -15.22 -16.15
CA ILE A 52 -1.06 -15.97 -17.09
C ILE A 52 -0.92 -15.16 -18.38
N LEU A 53 0.30 -15.08 -18.90
CA LEU A 53 0.54 -14.48 -20.20
C LEU A 53 0.05 -15.43 -21.30
N ALA A 54 -0.97 -15.01 -22.04
CA ALA A 54 -1.43 -15.75 -23.20
C ALA A 54 -0.40 -15.64 -24.32
N GLN A 55 0.23 -16.77 -24.67
CA GLN A 55 1.20 -16.80 -25.78
C GLN A 55 0.51 -16.70 -27.15
N HIS A 56 -0.76 -17.09 -27.23
CA HIS A 56 -1.56 -17.08 -28.45
C HIS A 56 -2.95 -16.50 -28.14
N HIS A 57 -3.44 -15.66 -29.04
CA HIS A 57 -4.78 -15.09 -28.98
C HIS A 57 -5.78 -15.99 -29.71
N SER A 58 -6.96 -16.17 -29.13
CA SER A 58 -8.13 -16.79 -29.76
C SER A 58 -9.23 -15.75 -29.98
N ASP A 59 -9.88 -15.75 -31.14
CA ASP A 59 -11.07 -14.91 -31.37
C ASP A 59 -12.32 -15.45 -30.64
N GLU A 60 -12.30 -16.73 -30.29
CA GLU A 60 -13.35 -17.40 -29.52
C GLU A 60 -13.11 -17.20 -28.01
N GLU A 61 -14.14 -16.71 -27.31
CA GLU A 61 -14.14 -16.53 -25.86
C GLU A 61 -14.37 -17.89 -25.16
N PRO A 62 -13.52 -18.29 -24.19
CA PRO A 62 -13.74 -19.52 -23.44
C PRO A 62 -15.04 -19.45 -22.61
N GLU A 63 -15.84 -20.51 -22.63
CA GLU A 63 -17.04 -20.60 -21.77
C GLU A 63 -16.68 -20.57 -20.28
N GLU A 64 -15.56 -21.19 -19.91
CA GLU A 64 -15.00 -21.20 -18.55
C GLU A 64 -13.48 -21.04 -18.62
N ALA A 65 -12.94 -20.05 -17.92
CA ALA A 65 -11.51 -19.76 -17.88
C ALA A 65 -10.90 -20.14 -16.53
N ASP A 66 -9.90 -21.04 -16.56
CA ASP A 66 -9.19 -21.48 -15.35
C ASP A 66 -8.24 -20.42 -14.77
N PHE A 67 -7.79 -19.50 -15.61
CA PHE A 67 -6.82 -18.45 -15.29
C PHE A 67 -7.20 -17.13 -15.94
N LEU A 68 -6.91 -16.03 -15.26
CA LEU A 68 -6.98 -14.70 -15.87
C LEU A 68 -5.79 -14.50 -16.80
N ALA A 69 -6.06 -13.94 -17.98
CA ALA A 69 -5.04 -13.66 -18.99
C ALA A 69 -5.32 -12.32 -19.69
N GLN A 70 -4.34 -11.83 -20.45
CA GLN A 70 -4.47 -10.58 -21.21
C GLN A 70 -5.39 -10.69 -22.42
N SER A 71 -5.63 -11.91 -22.90
CA SER A 71 -6.47 -12.20 -24.05
C SER A 71 -7.13 -13.57 -23.90
N ASN A 72 -8.19 -13.80 -24.68
CA ASN A 72 -8.81 -15.10 -24.82
C ASN A 72 -7.78 -16.11 -25.33
N GLN A 73 -7.71 -17.27 -24.66
CA GLN A 73 -6.87 -18.39 -25.05
C GLN A 73 -7.63 -19.68 -24.82
N VAL A 74 -7.76 -20.48 -25.87
CA VAL A 74 -8.31 -21.84 -25.80
C VAL A 74 -7.14 -22.83 -25.80
N GLY A 75 -7.03 -23.63 -24.75
CA GLY A 75 -6.02 -24.69 -24.65
C GLY A 75 -6.50 -25.97 -25.32
N SER A 76 -5.57 -26.79 -25.81
CA SER A 76 -5.86 -28.13 -26.34
C SER A 76 -5.79 -29.23 -25.27
N GLY A 77 -5.69 -28.85 -23.98
CA GLY A 77 -5.56 -29.80 -22.88
C GLY A 77 -6.81 -30.65 -22.70
N THR A 78 -6.62 -31.90 -22.27
CA THR A 78 -7.69 -32.87 -22.04
C THR A 78 -7.85 -33.25 -20.57
N GLU A 79 -7.08 -32.60 -19.69
CA GLU A 79 -7.08 -32.88 -18.26
C GLU A 79 -8.32 -32.28 -17.61
N ALA A 80 -8.93 -33.05 -16.69
CA ALA A 80 -10.11 -32.61 -15.97
C ALA A 80 -9.79 -31.58 -14.87
N GLU A 81 -8.53 -31.51 -14.42
CA GLU A 81 -8.06 -30.55 -13.43
C GLU A 81 -7.28 -29.43 -14.12
N LYS A 82 -7.42 -28.20 -13.61
CA LYS A 82 -6.66 -27.06 -14.10
C LYS A 82 -5.16 -27.25 -13.86
N LEU A 83 -4.38 -27.12 -14.91
CA LEU A 83 -2.92 -27.20 -14.85
C LEU A 83 -2.31 -25.93 -15.42
N LYS A 84 -1.18 -25.52 -14.84
CA LYS A 84 -0.40 -24.41 -15.41
C LYS A 84 0.11 -24.84 -16.79
N PRO A 85 0.09 -23.94 -17.79
CA PRO A 85 0.69 -24.23 -19.09
C PRO A 85 2.14 -24.71 -18.93
N THR A 86 2.44 -25.84 -19.54
CA THR A 86 3.78 -26.45 -19.55
C THR A 86 4.04 -27.05 -20.93
N THR A 87 5.29 -27.41 -21.20
CA THR A 87 5.71 -28.06 -22.44
C THR A 87 6.66 -29.18 -22.10
N ASP A 88 6.48 -30.35 -22.71
CA ASP A 88 7.43 -31.46 -22.69
C ASP A 88 8.53 -31.30 -23.75
N GLN A 89 8.34 -30.37 -24.69
CA GLN A 89 9.28 -30.02 -25.72
C GLN A 89 10.25 -28.95 -25.21
N VAL A 90 11.55 -29.25 -25.29
CA VAL A 90 12.61 -28.26 -25.11
C VAL A 90 12.65 -27.38 -26.36
N ALA A 91 12.55 -26.07 -26.19
CA ALA A 91 12.64 -25.13 -27.31
C ALA A 91 13.97 -25.34 -28.05
N SER A 92 13.95 -25.39 -29.38
CA SER A 92 15.17 -25.57 -30.18
C SER A 92 16.15 -24.39 -30.09
N PHE A 93 15.77 -23.33 -29.39
CA PHE A 93 16.64 -22.23 -29.00
C PHE A 93 16.31 -21.80 -27.56
N ASP A 94 17.28 -21.92 -26.68
CA ASP A 94 17.40 -21.08 -25.49
C ASP A 94 18.17 -19.83 -25.93
N ASP A 95 17.51 -18.68 -26.15
CA ASP A 95 18.25 -17.45 -26.47
C ASP A 95 18.84 -16.90 -25.16
N ALA A 96 20.05 -17.37 -24.83
CA ALA A 96 20.87 -16.79 -23.75
C ALA A 96 21.36 -15.37 -24.09
N VAL A 97 21.10 -14.88 -25.31
CA VAL A 97 21.40 -13.53 -25.75
C VAL A 97 20.13 -12.71 -25.68
N ILE A 98 20.07 -11.78 -24.73
CA ILE A 98 19.01 -10.75 -24.72
C ILE A 98 19.19 -9.92 -25.99
N ARG A 99 18.37 -10.18 -27.00
CA ARG A 99 18.23 -9.29 -28.15
C ARG A 99 17.35 -8.15 -27.71
N ASP A 100 17.81 -6.93 -27.97
CA ASP A 100 17.05 -5.71 -27.72
C ASP A 100 15.90 -5.62 -28.73
N VAL A 101 14.87 -6.44 -28.50
CA VAL A 101 13.59 -6.32 -29.18
C VAL A 101 12.86 -5.20 -28.47
N LYS A 102 12.70 -4.06 -29.14
CA LYS A 102 11.80 -3.02 -28.64
C LYS A 102 10.43 -3.67 -28.48
N PRO A 103 9.92 -3.89 -27.25
CA PRO A 103 8.53 -4.23 -27.10
C PRO A 103 7.80 -3.04 -27.70
N LEU A 104 6.94 -3.25 -28.70
CA LEU A 104 5.96 -2.22 -29.00
C LEU A 104 5.27 -1.93 -27.67
N PRO A 105 5.23 -0.66 -27.22
CA PRO A 105 4.52 -0.32 -26.00
C PRO A 105 3.09 -0.86 -26.14
N GLN A 106 2.80 -1.92 -25.40
CA GLN A 106 1.44 -2.42 -25.28
C GLN A 106 0.79 -1.44 -24.32
N GLU A 107 0.16 -0.41 -24.89
CA GLU A 107 -0.65 0.53 -24.12
C GLU A 107 -1.65 -0.30 -23.32
N ALA A 108 -1.55 -0.22 -21.99
CA ALA A 108 -2.56 -0.76 -21.13
C ALA A 108 -3.90 -0.13 -21.55
N SER A 109 -4.77 -0.93 -22.16
CA SER A 109 -6.16 -0.55 -22.45
C SER A 109 -6.96 -0.54 -21.15
N GLN A 110 -6.51 0.25 -20.17
CA GLN A 110 -7.31 0.60 -19.01
C GLN A 110 -7.90 1.96 -19.29
N LYS A 111 -9.21 1.97 -19.58
CA LYS A 111 -9.98 3.21 -19.61
C LYS A 111 -9.79 3.92 -18.26
N PRO A 112 -9.46 5.22 -18.24
CA PRO A 112 -9.33 5.97 -17.00
C PRO A 112 -10.63 5.87 -16.20
N VAL A 113 -10.54 5.40 -14.95
CA VAL A 113 -11.62 5.55 -13.98
C VAL A 113 -11.74 7.05 -13.72
N GLN A 114 -12.81 7.65 -14.22
CA GLN A 114 -13.11 9.07 -13.99
C GLN A 114 -13.48 9.29 -12.52
N PRO A 115 -13.04 10.40 -11.91
CA PRO A 115 -13.39 10.75 -10.53
C PRO A 115 -14.87 11.06 -10.34
#